data_AF-A0A959X3F0-F1
#
_entry.id   AF-A0A959X3F0-F1
#
_cell.length_a   1.000
_cell.length_b   1.000
_cell.length_c   1.000
_cell.angle_alpha   90.00
_cell.angle_beta   90.00
_cell.angle_gamma   90.00
#
_symmetry.space_group_name_H-M   'P 1'
#
loop_
_entity.id
_entity.type
_entity.pdbx_description
1 polymer ?
#
loop_
_entity_poly.entity_id
_entity_poly.type
_entity_poly.pdbx_seq_one_letter_code
_entity_poly.pdbx_strand_id
1 'polypeptide(L)'
;MSRTTIAIQTDTRSRIKAGAARQAETVDGFLRLLLDEHERGQFWATFAEVTPEEYAAAMSADGDDLDQDYRIEDAASEVENP
;
A
#
# COMPACT_ATOMS: atom_id res chain seq x y z
N MET A 1 16.46 -17.22 -10.23
CA MET A 1 16.48 -15.87 -9.60
C MET A 1 17.88 -15.28 -9.73
N SER A 2 18.00 -14.03 -10.16
CA SER A 2 19.30 -13.35 -10.29
C SER A 2 19.88 -13.03 -8.90
N ARG A 3 21.19 -13.19 -8.71
CA ARG A 3 21.87 -12.92 -7.43
C ARG A 3 22.32 -11.46 -7.40
N THR A 4 21.67 -10.65 -6.58
CA THR A 4 22.09 -9.26 -6.34
C THR A 4 23.13 -9.22 -5.21
N THR A 5 24.26 -8.56 -5.44
CA THR A 5 25.31 -8.35 -4.43
C THR A 5 25.48 -6.86 -4.19
N ILE A 6 25.42 -6.44 -2.93
CA ILE A 6 25.46 -5.03 -2.54
C ILE A 6 26.53 -4.87 -1.45
N ALA A 7 27.42 -3.89 -1.63
CA ALA A 7 28.34 -3.49 -0.58
C ALA A 7 27.61 -2.58 0.41
N ILE A 8 27.65 -2.91 1.69
CA ILE A 8 27.03 -2.12 2.75
C ILE A 8 28.01 -1.86 3.87
N GLN A 9 27.82 -0.73 4.56
CA GLN A 9 28.61 -0.38 5.74
C GLN A 9 28.38 -1.41 6.86
N THR A 10 29.40 -1.61 7.70
CA THR A 10 29.36 -2.57 8.81
C THR A 10 28.23 -2.27 9.79
N ASP A 11 27.98 -0.99 10.11
CA ASP A 11 26.88 -0.59 10.98
C ASP A 11 25.51 -0.98 10.40
N THR A 12 25.27 -0.65 9.14
CA THR A 12 24.04 -1.04 8.42
C THR A 12 23.85 -2.54 8.45
N ARG A 13 24.91 -3.33 8.23
CA ARG A 13 24.86 -4.80 8.31
C ARG A 13 24.46 -5.27 9.71
N SER A 14 24.99 -4.66 10.77
CA SER A 14 24.63 -4.99 12.15
C SER A 14 23.17 -4.69 12.45
N ARG A 15 22.67 -3.54 11.97
CA ARG A 15 21.25 -3.16 12.11
C ARG A 15 20.32 -4.12 11.37
N ILE A 16 20.67 -4.55 10.16
CA ILE A 16 19.91 -5.55 9.39
C ILE A 16 19.87 -6.87 10.15
N LYS A 17 21.02 -7.35 10.65
CA LYS A 17 21.08 -8.60 11.43
C LYS A 17 20.22 -8.53 12.70
N ALA A 18 20.28 -7.42 13.42
CA ALA A 18 19.47 -7.22 14.62
C ALA A 18 17.97 -7.15 14.28
N GLY A 19 17.60 -6.51 13.16
CA GLY A 19 16.23 -6.47 12.66
C GLY A 19 15.69 -7.86 12.32
N ALA A 20 16.45 -8.63 11.53
CA ALA A 20 16.11 -9.99 11.17
C ALA A 20 15.91 -10.88 12.41
N ALA A 21 16.83 -10.81 13.39
CA ALA A 21 16.71 -11.57 14.62
C ALA A 21 15.46 -11.22 15.44
N ARG A 22 15.07 -9.94 15.51
CA ARG A 22 13.86 -9.52 16.23
C ARG A 22 12.57 -10.03 15.60
N GLN A 23 12.55 -10.22 14.28
CA GLN A 23 11.38 -10.73 13.55
C GLN A 23 11.42 -12.25 13.32
N ALA A 24 12.41 -12.95 13.90
CA ALA A 24 12.65 -14.38 13.68
C ALA A 24 12.83 -14.75 12.20
N GLU A 25 13.39 -13.83 11.41
CA GLU A 25 13.62 -13.98 9.98
C GLU A 25 15.09 -14.23 9.65
N THR A 26 15.34 -14.82 8.49
CA THR A 26 16.70 -14.82 7.92
C THR A 26 17.08 -13.42 7.45
N VAL A 27 18.38 -13.11 7.36
CA VAL A 27 18.83 -11.79 6.84
C VAL A 27 18.30 -11.54 5.42
N ASP A 28 18.29 -12.56 4.57
CA ASP A 28 17.77 -12.47 3.19
C ASP A 28 16.25 -12.25 3.18
N GLY A 29 15.50 -13.00 3.99
CA GLY A 29 14.05 -12.83 4.14
C GLY A 29 13.68 -11.44 4.64
N PHE A 30 14.38 -10.97 5.68
CA PHE A 30 14.18 -9.63 6.23
C PHE A 30 14.50 -8.52 5.20
N LEU A 31 15.56 -8.68 4.41
CA LEU A 31 15.87 -7.73 3.33
C LEU A 31 14.78 -7.68 2.27
N ARG A 32 14.20 -8.83 1.89
CA ARG A 32 13.06 -8.84 0.96
C ARG A 32 11.84 -8.14 1.53
N LEU A 33 11.55 -8.37 2.82
CA LEU A 33 10.46 -7.70 3.53
C LEU A 33 10.63 -6.17 3.50
N LEU A 34 11.83 -5.67 3.80
CA LEU A 34 12.12 -4.24 3.76
C LEU A 34 11.99 -3.64 2.36
N LEU A 35 12.42 -4.37 1.32
CA LEU A 35 12.29 -3.90 -0.06
C LEU A 35 10.82 -3.84 -0.50
N ASP A 36 10.04 -4.87 -0.17
CA ASP A 36 8.61 -4.92 -0.47
C ASP A 36 7.83 -3.82 0.28
N GLU A 37 8.15 -3.58 1.56
CA GLU A 37 7.57 -2.47 2.32
C GLU A 37 7.91 -1.12 1.71
N HIS A 38 9.15 -0.94 1.26
CA HIS A 38 9.58 0.29 0.59
C HIS A 38 8.85 0.51 -0.74
N GLU A 39 8.72 -0.53 -1.57
CA GLU A 39 8.00 -0.46 -2.85
C GLU A 39 6.52 -0.11 -2.64
N ARG A 40 5.86 -0.76 -1.68
CA ARG A 40 4.47 -0.42 -1.31
C ARG A 40 4.36 1.03 -0.80
N GLY A 41 5.31 1.47 0.02
CA GLY A 41 5.35 2.85 0.50
C GLY A 41 5.51 3.87 -0.62
N GLN A 42 6.39 3.60 -1.59
CA GLN A 42 6.57 4.44 -2.78
C GLN A 42 5.30 4.47 -3.63
N PHE A 43 4.67 3.31 -3.85
CA PHE A 43 3.40 3.24 -4.55
C PHE A 43 2.33 4.10 -3.87
N TRP A 44 2.13 4.00 -2.55
CA TRP A 44 1.16 4.86 -1.87
C TRP A 44 1.55 6.34 -1.87
N ALA A 45 2.85 6.65 -1.83
CA ALA A 45 3.33 8.02 -1.93
C ALA A 45 2.96 8.68 -3.27
N THR A 46 2.84 7.93 -4.37
CA THR A 46 2.38 8.51 -5.65
C THR A 46 0.93 8.96 -5.59
N PHE A 47 0.12 8.42 -4.68
CA PHE A 47 -1.28 8.86 -4.48
C PHE A 47 -1.39 10.14 -3.63
N ALA A 48 -0.32 10.55 -2.95
CA ALA A 48 -0.34 11.80 -2.16
C ALA A 48 -0.52 13.05 -3.04
N GLU A 49 -0.20 12.94 -4.32
CA GLU A 49 -0.32 14.03 -5.30
C GLU A 49 -1.63 13.97 -6.11
N VAL A 50 -2.44 12.92 -5.95
CA VAL A 50 -3.69 12.74 -6.69
C VAL A 50 -4.73 13.74 -6.18
N THR A 51 -5.21 14.60 -7.08
CA THR A 51 -6.27 15.54 -6.74
C THR A 51 -7.64 14.83 -6.70
N PRO A 52 -8.64 15.40 -6.00
CA PRO A 52 -10.00 14.87 -6.03
C PRO A 52 -10.58 14.73 -7.45
N GLU A 53 -10.22 15.63 -8.37
CA GLU A 53 -10.67 15.54 -9.77
C GLU A 53 -10.02 14.37 -10.52
N GLU A 54 -8.73 14.11 -10.28
CA GLU A 54 -8.00 12.98 -10.88
C GLU A 54 -8.50 11.64 -10.35
N TYR A 55 -8.81 11.57 -9.05
CA TYR A 55 -9.45 10.40 -8.45
C TYR A 55 -10.84 10.15 -9.04
N ALA A 56 -11.68 11.18 -9.16
CA ALA A 56 -13.01 11.06 -9.75
C ALA A 56 -12.96 10.62 -11.23
N ALA A 57 -11.99 11.13 -11.99
CA ALA A 57 -11.77 10.73 -13.38
C ALA A 57 -11.30 9.27 -13.50
N ALA A 58 -10.43 8.80 -12.60
CA ALA A 58 -9.98 7.41 -12.57
C ALA A 58 -11.13 6.44 -12.21
N MET A 59 -11.94 6.77 -11.20
CA MET A 59 -13.08 5.95 -10.78
C MET A 59 -14.16 5.84 -11.87
N SER A 60 -14.47 6.94 -12.56
CA SER A 60 -15.43 6.95 -13.68
C SER A 60 -14.92 6.16 -14.90
N ALA A 61 -13.60 6.11 -15.12
CA ALA A 61 -13.00 5.34 -16.21
C ALA A 61 -13.00 3.82 -15.97
N ASP A 62 -12.95 3.38 -14.71
CA ASP A 62 -13.02 1.96 -14.31
C ASP A 62 -14.45 1.39 -14.31
N GLY A 63 -15.45 2.22 -14.64
CA GLY A 63 -16.85 1.81 -14.77
C GLY A 63 -17.64 1.81 -13.45
N ASP A 64 -17.02 2.23 -12.36
CA ASP A 64 -17.74 2.68 -11.17
C ASP A 64 -18.19 4.11 -11.43
N ASP A 65 -19.31 4.24 -12.15
CA ASP A 65 -20.15 5.44 -12.04
C ASP A 65 -20.59 5.52 -10.57
N LEU A 66 -19.73 6.13 -9.74
CA LEU A 66 -20.06 6.53 -8.39
C LEU A 66 -21.34 7.34 -8.52
N ASP A 67 -22.43 6.78 -8.01
CA ASP A 67 -23.73 7.42 -7.93
C ASP A 67 -23.52 8.72 -7.14
N GLN A 68 -23.24 9.81 -7.86
CA GLN A 68 -22.81 11.10 -7.30
C GLN A 68 -23.89 11.70 -6.39
N ASP A 69 -25.07 11.09 -6.37
CA ASP A 69 -26.22 11.53 -5.62
C ASP A 69 -26.35 10.90 -4.22
N TYR A 70 -25.43 10.03 -3.76
CA TYR A 70 -25.53 9.38 -2.42
C TYR A 70 -26.91 8.75 -2.15
N ARG A 71 -27.68 8.39 -3.19
CA ARG A 71 -29.10 8.01 -3.06
C ARG A 71 -29.34 6.57 -2.59
N ILE A 72 -28.29 5.77 -2.49
CA ILE A 72 -28.41 4.34 -2.17
C ILE A 72 -28.62 4.11 -0.66
N GLU A 73 -28.23 5.06 0.21
CA GLU A 73 -28.42 4.90 1.67
C GLU A 73 -29.82 5.32 2.18
N ASP A 74 -30.59 6.09 1.41
CA ASP A 74 -31.95 6.48 1.82
C ASP A 74 -33.01 5.42 1.49
N ALA A 75 -32.80 4.58 0.47
CA ALA A 75 -33.76 3.54 0.11
C ALA A 75 -33.84 2.37 1.12
N ALA A 76 -32.78 2.15 1.91
CA ALA A 76 -32.76 1.14 2.97
C ALA A 76 -33.50 1.60 4.24
N SER A 77 -33.71 2.91 4.41
CA SER A 77 -34.30 3.51 5.62
C SER A 77 -35.83 3.57 5.60
N GLU A 78 -36.48 3.39 4.45
CA GLU A 78 -37.94 3.41 4.31
C GLU A 78 -38.62 2.02 4.36
N VAL A 79 -37.86 0.93 4.43
CA VAL A 79 -38.42 -0.44 4.43
C VAL A 79 -38.67 -0.98 5.84
N GLU A 80 -38.28 -0.26 6.90
CA GLU A 80 -38.41 -0.70 8.29
C GLU A 80 -39.22 0.29 9.14
N ASN A 81 -40.51 0.47 8.81
CA ASN A 81 -41.51 0.83 9.83
C ASN A 81 -42.91 0.37 9.38
N PRO A 82 -43.49 -0.69 10.00
CA PRO A 82 -44.87 -1.12 9.73
C PRO A 82 -45.93 -0.12 10.21
#